data_AF-W2T5E7-F1
#
_entry.id   AF-W2T5E7-F1
#
_cell.length_a   1.000
_cell.length_b   1.000
_cell.length_c   1.000
_cell.angle_alpha   90.00
_cell.angle_beta   90.00
_cell.angle_gamma   90.00
#
_symmetry.space_group_name_H-M   'P 1'
#
loop_
_entity.id
_entity.type
_entity.pdbx_description
1 polymer ?
#
loop_
_entity_poly.entity_id
_entity_poly.type
_entity_poly.pdbx_seq_one_letter_code
_entity_poly.pdbx_strand_id
1 'polypeptide(L)'
;MRNVARRGAPSSIHIISDIEMVFSSKFAKRAKKLANEHIREGGKKLIVIRRFEIEENVNIPTNHTSLKNLIDARKAFEFHHQLFPTGHTIEALWEWFRRSKAKPEPYIWEIPYKNPSWEPQFIMHATDPFSEENMPTRVRDQQALAYELCRANYTFLLASQLFNVHRGVKRESTIMDSAIVKHQSRLRYSAFKNFIKRIDSTYPNTLKRCKKFVM
;
A
#
# COMPACT_ATOMS: atom_id res chain seq x y z
N MET A 1 3.21 -14.49 -7.80
CA MET A 1 1.82 -14.38 -8.29
C MET A 1 1.38 -12.96 -8.66
N ARG A 2 1.76 -11.90 -7.92
CA ARG A 2 1.30 -10.51 -8.17
C ARG A 2 1.46 -10.06 -9.63
N ASN A 3 2.64 -10.27 -10.22
CA ASN A 3 2.91 -9.86 -11.60
C ASN A 3 2.18 -10.72 -12.64
N VAL A 4 2.01 -12.02 -12.39
CA VAL A 4 1.20 -12.91 -13.25
C VAL A 4 -0.25 -12.42 -13.28
N ALA A 5 -0.84 -12.14 -12.11
CA ALA A 5 -2.19 -11.61 -12.02
C ALA A 5 -2.33 -10.26 -12.76
N ARG A 6 -1.34 -9.35 -12.61
CA ARG A 6 -1.34 -8.08 -13.34
C ARG A 6 -1.21 -8.23 -14.85
N ARG A 7 -0.42 -9.18 -15.35
CA ARG A 7 -0.27 -9.44 -16.80
C ARG A 7 -1.53 -10.05 -17.40
N GLY A 8 -2.27 -10.84 -16.62
CA GLY A 8 -3.52 -11.47 -17.05
C GLY A 8 -4.79 -10.63 -16.80
N ALA A 9 -4.68 -9.50 -16.11
CA ALA A 9 -5.83 -8.66 -15.81
C ALA A 9 -6.26 -7.86 -17.06
N PRO A 10 -7.57 -7.81 -17.39
CA PRO A 10 -8.05 -7.17 -18.62
C PRO A 10 -8.15 -5.64 -18.54
N SER A 11 -7.92 -5.04 -17.38
CA SER A 11 -8.06 -3.60 -17.17
C SER A 11 -6.71 -2.91 -17.16
N SER A 12 -6.61 -1.69 -17.67
CA SER A 12 -5.38 -0.88 -17.56
C SER A 12 -5.17 -0.26 -16.18
N ILE A 13 -6.14 -0.39 -15.26
CA ILE A 13 -6.06 0.15 -13.89
C ILE A 13 -6.10 -1.01 -12.91
N HIS A 14 -5.06 -1.10 -12.08
CA HIS A 14 -4.87 -2.20 -11.15
C HIS A 14 -4.83 -1.72 -9.71
N ILE A 15 -5.42 -2.53 -8.83
CA ILE A 15 -5.15 -2.55 -7.39
C ILE A 15 -4.75 -3.98 -7.02
N ILE A 16 -3.62 -4.12 -6.33
CA ILE A 16 -3.22 -5.41 -5.75
C ILE A 16 -3.59 -5.39 -4.28
N SER A 17 -4.30 -6.42 -3.84
CA SER A 17 -4.72 -6.57 -2.45
C SER A 17 -4.62 -8.01 -2.00
N ASP A 18 -4.49 -8.18 -0.69
CA ASP A 18 -4.63 -9.49 -0.06
C ASP A 18 -6.11 -9.93 -0.17
N ILE A 19 -6.32 -11.24 -0.32
CA ILE A 19 -7.64 -11.84 -0.60
C ILE A 19 -8.65 -11.62 0.53
N GLU A 20 -8.16 -11.43 1.76
CA GLU A 20 -8.96 -11.27 2.98
C GLU A 20 -9.38 -9.80 3.23
N MET A 21 -8.94 -8.86 2.38
CA MET A 21 -9.29 -7.46 2.53
C MET A 21 -10.71 -7.18 2.01
N VAL A 22 -11.52 -6.52 2.84
CA VAL A 22 -12.86 -6.06 2.48
C VAL A 22 -12.83 -4.56 2.19
N PHE A 23 -13.26 -4.18 0.99
CA PHE A 23 -13.26 -2.78 0.56
C PHE A 23 -14.49 -2.01 1.02
N SER A 24 -14.32 -0.71 1.26
CA SER A 24 -15.42 0.22 1.53
C SER A 24 -16.52 0.20 0.46
N SER A 25 -17.74 0.62 0.82
CA SER A 25 -18.89 0.55 -0.09
C SER A 25 -18.67 1.37 -1.36
N LYS A 26 -19.09 0.82 -2.51
CA LYS A 26 -18.92 1.41 -3.85
C LYS A 26 -17.46 1.69 -4.22
N PHE A 27 -16.49 1.02 -3.59
CA PHE A 27 -15.05 1.23 -3.83
C PHE A 27 -14.70 1.20 -5.31
N ALA A 28 -15.04 0.14 -6.04
CA ALA A 28 -14.66 0.00 -7.45
C ALA A 28 -15.17 1.17 -8.33
N LYS A 29 -16.43 1.59 -8.15
CA LYS A 29 -17.01 2.72 -8.89
C LYS A 29 -16.29 4.04 -8.59
N ARG A 30 -16.00 4.27 -7.31
CA ARG A 30 -15.34 5.49 -6.82
C ARG A 30 -13.85 5.55 -7.19
N ALA A 31 -13.15 4.42 -7.03
CA ALA A 31 -11.77 4.24 -7.44
C ALA A 31 -11.60 4.42 -8.95
N LYS A 32 -12.49 3.83 -9.76
CA LYS A 32 -12.49 4.00 -11.22
C LYS A 32 -12.60 5.47 -11.62
N LYS A 33 -13.49 6.24 -10.99
CA LYS A 33 -13.64 7.68 -11.26
C LYS A 33 -12.32 8.43 -11.00
N LEU A 34 -11.74 8.27 -9.81
CA LEU A 34 -10.46 8.91 -9.46
C LEU A 34 -9.32 8.49 -10.39
N ALA A 35 -9.23 7.20 -10.69
CA ALA A 35 -8.19 6.65 -11.56
C ALA A 35 -8.31 7.16 -13.00
N ASN A 36 -9.52 7.21 -13.54
CA ASN A 36 -9.78 7.75 -14.88
C ASN A 36 -9.46 9.25 -14.99
N GLU A 37 -9.40 9.99 -13.89
CA GLU A 37 -9.01 11.40 -13.88
C GLU A 37 -7.48 11.58 -13.76
N HIS A 38 -6.79 10.70 -13.03
CA HIS A 38 -5.41 10.96 -12.58
C HIS A 38 -4.35 9.95 -13.01
N ILE A 39 -4.76 8.75 -13.42
CA ILE A 39 -3.89 7.65 -13.83
C ILE A 39 -3.91 7.55 -15.35
N ARG A 40 -2.74 7.51 -15.95
CA ARG A 40 -2.51 7.48 -17.41
C ARG A 40 -1.36 6.55 -17.72
N GLU A 41 -1.38 5.95 -18.89
CA GLU A 41 -0.24 5.22 -19.43
C GLU A 41 0.99 6.14 -19.51
N GLY A 42 2.15 5.64 -19.06
CA GLY A 42 3.39 6.42 -18.95
C GLY A 42 3.35 7.55 -17.89
N GLY A 43 2.22 7.75 -17.22
CA GLY A 43 2.07 8.73 -16.16
C GLY A 43 2.82 8.34 -14.88
N LYS A 44 3.28 9.33 -14.12
CA LYS A 44 3.99 9.13 -12.85
C LYS A 44 3.14 9.50 -11.63
N LYS A 45 1.86 9.12 -11.68
CA LYS A 45 0.89 9.36 -10.61
C LYS A 45 0.28 8.02 -10.22
N LEU A 46 0.12 7.80 -8.92
CA LEU A 46 -0.57 6.64 -8.38
C LEU A 46 -1.47 7.08 -7.23
N ILE A 47 -2.54 6.33 -6.98
CA ILE A 47 -3.46 6.62 -5.87
C ILE A 47 -3.14 5.69 -4.70
N VAL A 48 -3.01 6.26 -3.51
CA VAL A 48 -2.79 5.56 -2.25
C VAL A 48 -4.11 5.45 -1.50
N ILE A 49 -4.40 4.27 -0.95
CA ILE A 49 -5.55 4.07 -0.05
C ILE A 49 -5.09 3.69 1.36
N ARG A 50 -5.89 4.02 2.36
CA ARG A 50 -5.66 3.57 3.74
C ARG A 50 -6.16 2.15 3.94
N ARG A 51 -5.45 1.40 4.78
CA ARG A 51 -5.82 0.05 5.21
C ARG A 51 -6.03 0.05 6.71
N PHE A 52 -6.99 -0.72 7.19
CA PHE A 52 -7.28 -0.85 8.61
C PHE A 52 -7.45 -2.31 9.01
N GLU A 53 -7.32 -2.58 10.30
CA GLU A 53 -7.77 -3.81 10.94
C GLU A 53 -8.95 -3.48 11.84
N ILE A 54 -9.90 -4.41 11.95
CA ILE A 54 -11.04 -4.30 12.87
C ILE A 54 -11.06 -5.51 13.80
N GLU A 55 -11.57 -5.34 15.01
CA GLU A 55 -11.81 -6.45 15.92
C GLU A 55 -12.78 -7.48 15.31
N GLU A 56 -12.67 -8.76 15.69
CA GLU A 56 -13.43 -9.84 15.02
C GLU A 56 -14.95 -9.69 15.15
N ASN A 57 -15.41 -9.18 16.29
CA ASN A 57 -16.82 -9.13 16.67
C ASN A 57 -17.50 -7.80 16.32
N VAL A 58 -16.97 -7.04 15.35
CA VAL A 58 -17.56 -5.77 14.92
C VAL A 58 -18.05 -5.84 13.48
N ASN A 59 -19.05 -5.02 13.18
CA ASN A 59 -19.56 -4.88 11.83
C ASN A 59 -18.52 -4.18 10.96
N ILE A 60 -18.31 -4.72 9.75
CA ILE A 60 -17.38 -4.14 8.77
C ILE A 60 -17.85 -2.73 8.42
N PRO A 61 -17.00 -1.70 8.61
CA PRO A 61 -17.38 -0.33 8.29
C PRO A 61 -17.51 -0.15 6.78
N THR A 62 -18.68 0.27 6.33
CA THR A 62 -18.97 0.48 4.91
C THR A 62 -18.52 1.85 4.39
N ASN A 63 -18.21 2.81 5.26
CA ASN A 63 -17.79 4.16 4.89
C ASN A 63 -16.88 4.79 5.95
N HIS A 64 -16.30 5.96 5.65
CA HIS A 64 -15.33 6.62 6.52
C HIS A 64 -15.95 7.10 7.85
N THR A 65 -17.26 7.37 7.92
CA THR A 65 -17.94 7.75 9.17
C THR A 65 -18.07 6.56 10.10
N SER A 66 -18.54 5.41 9.61
CA SER A 66 -18.62 4.19 10.43
C SER A 66 -17.24 3.68 10.83
N LEU A 67 -16.25 3.80 9.94
CA LEU A 67 -14.85 3.52 10.29
C LEU A 67 -14.37 4.45 11.40
N LYS A 68 -14.61 5.76 11.32
CA LYS A 68 -14.20 6.71 12.37
C LYS A 68 -14.81 6.34 13.71
N ASN A 69 -16.09 5.97 13.75
CA ASN A 69 -16.75 5.54 14.99
C ASN A 69 -16.05 4.31 15.61
N LEU A 70 -15.57 3.37 14.79
CA LEU A 70 -14.80 2.23 15.28
C LEU A 70 -13.40 2.64 15.77
N ILE A 71 -12.71 3.57 15.09
CA ILE A 71 -11.43 4.12 15.55
C ILE A 71 -11.62 4.80 16.92
N ASP A 72 -12.62 5.67 17.05
CA ASP A 72 -12.92 6.40 18.28
C ASP A 72 -13.25 5.44 19.44
N ALA A 73 -13.94 4.35 19.13
CA ALA A 73 -14.26 3.28 20.09
C ALA A 73 -13.11 2.29 20.33
N ARG A 74 -11.91 2.51 19.74
CA ARG A 74 -10.75 1.60 19.81
C ARG A 74 -11.06 0.17 19.36
N LYS A 75 -11.90 0.04 18.33
CA LYS A 75 -12.33 -1.21 17.70
C LYS A 75 -11.81 -1.39 16.26
N ALA A 76 -11.15 -0.37 15.75
CA ALA A 76 -10.44 -0.39 14.48
C ALA A 76 -9.09 0.30 14.66
N PHE A 77 -8.11 -0.06 13.84
CA PHE A 77 -6.75 0.45 13.90
C PHE A 77 -6.17 0.56 12.50
N GLU A 78 -5.15 1.41 12.30
CA GLU A 78 -4.36 1.33 11.06
C GLU A 78 -3.77 -0.07 10.91
N PHE A 79 -3.69 -0.56 9.68
CA PHE A 79 -3.26 -1.93 9.41
C PHE A 79 -1.87 -2.22 9.99
N HIS A 80 -1.74 -3.34 10.71
CA HIS A 80 -0.52 -3.76 11.41
C HIS A 80 0.01 -2.69 12.40
N HIS A 81 -0.87 -1.94 13.07
CA HIS A 81 -0.44 -0.87 13.99
C HIS A 81 0.48 -1.35 15.11
N GLN A 82 0.35 -2.60 15.56
CA GLN A 82 1.19 -3.18 16.63
C GLN A 82 2.48 -3.79 16.10
N LEU A 83 2.44 -4.41 14.92
CA LEU A 83 3.56 -5.20 14.40
C LEU A 83 4.49 -4.41 13.48
N PHE A 84 3.94 -3.53 12.63
CA PHE A 84 4.74 -2.83 11.63
C PHE A 84 4.21 -1.43 11.26
N PRO A 85 4.04 -0.52 12.24
CA PRO A 85 3.51 0.82 12.01
C PRO A 85 4.38 1.65 11.05
N THR A 86 5.70 1.46 11.08
CA THR A 86 6.64 2.16 10.18
C THR A 86 6.29 1.96 8.71
N GLY A 87 5.88 0.74 8.34
CA GLY A 87 5.54 0.39 6.96
C GLY A 87 4.12 0.74 6.53
N HIS A 88 3.15 0.74 7.44
CA HIS A 88 1.73 0.89 7.06
C HIS A 88 1.08 2.21 7.43
N THR A 89 1.53 2.92 8.47
CA THR A 89 0.93 4.19 8.87
C THR A 89 1.07 5.22 7.75
N ILE A 90 -0.02 5.94 7.47
CA ILE A 90 -0.02 7.13 6.62
C ILE A 90 -0.34 8.31 7.52
N GLU A 91 0.50 9.34 7.50
CA GLU A 91 0.36 10.49 8.40
C GLU A 91 -0.99 11.21 8.26
N ALA A 92 -1.37 11.96 9.30
CA ALA A 92 -2.57 12.80 9.32
C ALA A 92 -3.92 12.03 9.16
N LEU A 93 -4.11 10.96 9.95
CA LEU A 93 -5.36 10.18 9.97
C LEU A 93 -6.61 11.03 10.27
N TRP A 94 -6.54 11.91 11.28
CA TRP A 94 -7.68 12.77 11.64
C TRP A 94 -8.02 13.78 10.55
N GLU A 95 -7.00 14.32 9.89
CA GLU A 95 -7.20 15.18 8.73
C GLU A 95 -7.83 14.40 7.57
N TRP A 96 -7.42 13.15 7.35
CA TRP A 96 -8.04 12.29 6.34
C TRP A 96 -9.54 12.07 6.62
N PHE A 97 -9.95 11.86 7.87
CA PHE A 97 -11.36 11.78 8.24
C PHE A 97 -12.11 13.10 8.01
N ARG A 98 -11.52 14.22 8.44
CA ARG A 98 -12.10 15.56 8.26
C ARG A 98 -12.33 15.87 6.78
N ARG A 99 -11.31 15.62 5.95
CA ARG A 99 -11.34 15.76 4.49
C ARG A 99 -12.37 14.84 3.84
N SER A 100 -12.42 13.58 4.28
CA SER A 100 -13.37 12.59 3.77
C SER A 100 -14.82 12.99 4.03
N LYS A 101 -15.11 13.62 5.18
CA LYS A 101 -16.43 14.14 5.54
C LYS A 101 -16.80 15.44 4.79
N ALA A 102 -15.80 16.22 4.38
CA ALA A 102 -16.02 17.57 3.82
C ALA A 102 -16.68 17.58 2.43
N LYS A 103 -16.62 16.48 1.67
CA LYS A 103 -17.21 16.38 0.33
C LYS A 103 -18.02 15.08 0.19
N PRO A 104 -19.15 15.09 -0.54
CA PRO A 104 -19.93 13.89 -0.79
C PRO A 104 -19.17 12.90 -1.68
N GLU A 105 -18.49 13.42 -2.70
CA GLU A 105 -17.72 12.64 -3.66
C GLU A 105 -16.25 12.52 -3.23
N PRO A 106 -15.60 11.37 -3.48
CA PRO A 106 -14.20 11.20 -3.15
C PRO A 106 -13.33 12.05 -4.07
N TYR A 107 -12.24 12.56 -3.52
CA TYR A 107 -11.17 13.29 -4.19
C TYR A 107 -9.81 12.80 -3.67
N ILE A 108 -8.73 13.34 -4.23
CA ILE A 108 -7.36 12.97 -3.88
C ILE A 108 -6.50 14.22 -3.60
N TRP A 109 -5.39 14.04 -2.91
CA TRP A 109 -4.35 15.06 -2.76
C TRP A 109 -2.96 14.42 -2.65
N GLU A 110 -1.92 15.17 -2.97
CA GLU A 110 -0.54 14.69 -2.90
C GLU A 110 -0.09 14.48 -1.45
N ILE A 111 0.61 13.38 -1.21
CA ILE A 111 1.33 13.10 0.05
C ILE A 111 2.79 12.75 -0.27
N PRO A 112 3.74 13.05 0.62
CA PRO A 112 5.13 12.69 0.41
C PRO A 112 5.34 11.17 0.51
N TYR A 113 6.37 10.67 -0.17
CA TYR A 113 6.90 9.34 0.11
C TYR A 113 7.42 9.29 1.54
N LYS A 114 6.94 8.33 2.35
CA LYS A 114 7.23 8.28 3.78
C LYS A 114 8.67 7.84 4.08
N ASN A 115 9.02 6.61 3.74
CA ASN A 115 10.33 6.02 4.02
C ASN A 115 10.55 4.70 3.24
N PRO A 116 11.80 4.20 3.15
CA PRO A 116 12.17 2.92 2.51
C PRO A 116 11.44 1.66 2.98
N SER A 117 10.79 1.68 4.13
CA SER A 117 10.03 0.54 4.68
C SER A 117 8.52 0.68 4.43
N TRP A 118 8.07 1.74 3.75
CA TRP A 118 6.67 2.02 3.48
C TRP A 118 6.07 1.03 2.47
N GLU A 119 4.90 0.49 2.78
CA GLU A 119 4.16 -0.50 1.96
C GLU A 119 2.64 -0.28 2.01
N PRO A 120 2.16 0.88 1.55
CA PRO A 120 0.74 1.12 1.40
C PRO A 120 0.20 0.35 0.18
N GLN A 121 -1.11 0.37 -0.02
CA GLN A 121 -1.73 -0.15 -1.24
C GLN A 121 -1.94 0.96 -2.27
N PHE A 122 -1.68 0.60 -3.52
CA PHE A 122 -1.70 1.50 -4.66
C PHE A 122 -2.77 1.10 -5.67
N ILE A 123 -3.41 2.11 -6.26
CA ILE A 123 -4.10 1.99 -7.54
C ILE A 123 -3.18 2.61 -8.59
N MET A 124 -2.83 1.82 -9.60
CA MET A 124 -1.75 2.10 -10.56
C MET A 124 -2.15 1.70 -11.98
N HIS A 125 -1.43 2.21 -12.98
CA HIS A 125 -1.59 1.79 -14.36
C HIS A 125 -0.98 0.40 -14.58
N ALA A 126 -1.47 -0.34 -15.57
CA ALA A 126 -0.99 -1.69 -15.87
C ALA A 126 0.50 -1.73 -16.23
N THR A 127 1.00 -0.67 -16.86
CA THR A 127 2.41 -0.49 -17.29
C THR A 127 3.32 0.07 -16.20
N ASP A 128 2.81 0.43 -15.02
CA ASP A 128 3.64 0.90 -13.91
C ASP A 128 4.58 -0.22 -13.42
N PRO A 129 5.69 0.10 -12.73
CA PRO A 129 6.65 -0.90 -12.26
C PRO A 129 6.01 -2.13 -11.61
N PHE A 130 6.52 -3.31 -11.96
CA PHE A 130 6.11 -4.58 -11.38
C PHE A 130 6.80 -4.82 -10.03
N SER A 131 6.26 -5.75 -9.23
CA SER A 131 6.93 -6.20 -8.01
C SER A 131 8.26 -6.91 -8.36
N GLU A 132 9.29 -6.73 -7.54
CA GLU A 132 10.58 -7.42 -7.71
C GLU A 132 10.42 -8.94 -7.48
N GLU A 133 10.48 -9.73 -8.55
CA GLU A 133 10.22 -11.18 -8.51
C GLU A 133 11.34 -11.97 -7.81
N ASN A 134 12.56 -11.43 -7.78
CA ASN A 134 13.68 -12.08 -7.11
C ASN A 134 13.69 -11.85 -5.60
N MET A 135 12.90 -10.90 -5.10
CA MET A 135 12.86 -10.59 -3.67
C MET A 135 12.05 -11.67 -2.95
N PRO A 136 12.62 -12.37 -1.95
CA PRO A 136 11.90 -13.41 -1.23
C PRO A 136 10.66 -12.84 -0.52
N THR A 137 9.55 -13.59 -0.55
CA THR A 137 8.30 -13.20 0.12
C THR A 137 8.54 -12.95 1.60
N ARG A 138 7.94 -11.89 2.16
CA ARG A 138 8.13 -11.44 3.56
C ARG A 138 9.52 -10.90 3.87
N VAL A 139 10.35 -10.68 2.84
CA VAL A 139 11.66 -10.05 2.98
C VAL A 139 11.68 -8.81 2.08
N ARG A 140 11.05 -7.74 2.56
CA ARG A 140 11.00 -6.44 1.88
C ARG A 140 10.35 -6.43 0.48
N ASP A 141 9.59 -7.46 0.10
CA ASP A 141 9.05 -7.65 -1.25
C ASP A 141 8.03 -6.59 -1.66
N GLN A 142 7.18 -6.15 -0.71
CA GLN A 142 6.21 -5.07 -0.93
C GLN A 142 6.87 -3.70 -0.90
N GLN A 143 7.80 -3.50 0.03
CA GLN A 143 8.56 -2.27 0.21
C GLN A 143 9.45 -1.99 -1.01
N ALA A 144 9.95 -3.04 -1.69
CA ALA A 144 10.71 -2.91 -2.93
C ALA A 144 9.93 -2.19 -4.03
N LEU A 145 8.63 -2.52 -4.21
CA LEU A 145 7.78 -1.84 -5.19
C LEU A 145 7.56 -0.36 -4.80
N ALA A 146 7.21 -0.08 -3.55
CA ALA A 146 7.02 1.30 -3.09
C ALA A 146 8.30 2.14 -3.23
N TYR A 147 9.47 1.53 -2.94
CA TYR A 147 10.76 2.16 -3.12
C TYR A 147 11.07 2.42 -4.59
N GLU A 148 10.85 1.45 -5.48
CA GLU A 148 11.03 1.63 -6.92
C GLU A 148 10.14 2.74 -7.49
N LEU A 149 8.87 2.82 -7.07
CA LEU A 149 7.96 3.91 -7.46
C LEU A 149 8.48 5.28 -6.99
N CYS A 150 9.00 5.38 -5.76
CA CYS A 150 9.69 6.60 -5.33
C CYS A 150 10.90 6.90 -6.21
N ARG A 151 11.75 5.91 -6.47
CA ARG A 151 12.98 6.09 -7.24
C ARG A 151 12.68 6.49 -8.70
N ALA A 152 11.58 6.01 -9.27
CA ALA A 152 11.07 6.36 -10.59
C ALA A 152 10.40 7.75 -10.67
N ASN A 153 10.38 8.51 -9.57
CA ASN A 153 9.79 9.85 -9.45
C ASN A 153 8.25 9.87 -9.53
N TYR A 154 7.57 8.85 -9.00
CA TYR A 154 6.12 8.87 -8.87
C TYR A 154 5.63 9.88 -7.82
N THR A 155 4.44 10.41 -8.07
CA THR A 155 3.63 11.24 -7.19
C THR A 155 2.57 10.38 -6.50
N PHE A 156 2.49 10.46 -5.18
CA PHE A 156 1.58 9.65 -4.37
C PHE A 156 0.34 10.45 -4.01
N LEU A 157 -0.84 9.98 -4.45
CA LEU A 157 -2.10 10.70 -4.30
C LEU A 157 -3.01 9.98 -3.31
N LEU A 158 -3.17 10.51 -2.10
CA LEU A 158 -4.02 9.88 -1.09
C LEU A 158 -5.50 10.11 -1.41
N ALA A 159 -6.27 9.03 -1.54
CA ALA A 159 -7.71 9.09 -1.76
C ALA A 159 -8.47 9.36 -0.46
N SER A 160 -9.38 10.34 -0.48
CA SER A 160 -10.43 10.48 0.54
C SER A 160 -11.42 9.32 0.44
N GLN A 161 -12.04 8.95 1.56
CA GLN A 161 -13.14 7.99 1.70
C GLN A 161 -12.85 6.54 1.26
N LEU A 162 -11.82 6.28 0.46
CA LEU A 162 -11.43 4.96 -0.01
C LEU A 162 -10.49 4.29 0.97
N PHE A 163 -10.94 3.15 1.47
CA PHE A 163 -10.16 2.27 2.33
C PHE A 163 -10.61 0.82 2.16
N ASN A 164 -9.83 -0.09 2.72
CA ASN A 164 -10.23 -1.45 2.99
C ASN A 164 -9.86 -1.84 4.42
N VAL A 165 -10.44 -2.95 4.86
CA VAL A 165 -10.25 -3.49 6.20
C VAL A 165 -9.92 -4.97 6.16
N HIS A 166 -9.12 -5.40 7.12
CA HIS A 166 -8.91 -6.79 7.47
C HIS A 166 -9.68 -7.09 8.77
N ARG A 167 -10.33 -8.26 8.86
CA ARG A 167 -10.99 -8.70 10.10
C ARG A 167 -9.99 -9.44 10.98
N GLY A 168 -9.91 -9.05 12.25
CA GLY A 168 -8.88 -9.51 13.16
C GLY A 168 -7.70 -8.55 13.16
N VAL A 169 -7.28 -8.17 14.37
CA VAL A 169 -6.15 -7.27 14.61
C VAL A 169 -4.93 -8.15 14.90
N LYS A 170 -3.93 -8.10 14.02
CA LYS A 170 -2.73 -8.92 14.23
C LYS A 170 -1.85 -8.31 15.32
N ARG A 171 -1.75 -8.99 16.45
CA ARG A 171 -0.99 -8.53 17.63
C ARG A 171 0.41 -9.14 17.71
N GLU A 172 0.54 -10.37 17.24
CA GLU A 172 1.79 -11.14 17.32
C GLU A 172 2.06 -11.88 16.01
N SER A 173 3.34 -12.21 15.79
CA SER A 173 3.75 -13.07 14.67
C SER A 173 3.64 -14.52 15.08
N THR A 174 3.14 -15.37 14.17
CA THR A 174 3.02 -16.80 14.46
C THR A 174 4.37 -17.52 14.33
N ILE A 175 4.45 -18.75 14.87
CA ILE A 175 5.63 -19.62 14.68
C ILE A 175 5.87 -19.87 13.18
N MET A 176 4.79 -20.10 12.43
CA MET A 176 4.86 -20.27 10.98
C MET A 176 5.37 -19.01 10.28
N ASP A 177 4.98 -17.81 10.75
CA ASP A 177 5.50 -16.57 10.21
C ASP A 177 7.00 -16.47 10.36
N SER A 178 7.50 -16.78 11.55
CA SER A 178 8.92 -16.76 11.89
C SER A 178 9.70 -17.82 11.10
N ALA A 179 9.14 -19.02 10.94
CA ALA A 179 9.76 -20.10 10.18
C ALA A 179 9.92 -19.74 8.69
N ILE A 180 8.88 -19.13 8.09
CA ILE A 180 8.92 -18.67 6.69
C ILE A 180 10.01 -17.60 6.54
N VAL A 181 10.04 -16.58 7.39
CA VAL A 181 11.06 -15.52 7.33
C VAL A 181 12.48 -16.10 7.44
N LYS A 182 12.70 -17.03 8.38
CA LYS A 182 13.98 -17.72 8.54
C LYS A 182 14.37 -18.48 7.28
N HIS A 183 13.45 -19.24 6.69
CA HIS A 183 13.70 -19.99 5.46
C HIS A 183 14.06 -19.05 4.29
N GLN A 184 13.26 -18.01 4.07
CA GLN A 184 13.42 -17.04 2.98
C GLN A 184 14.69 -16.17 3.13
N SER A 185 15.16 -15.97 4.36
CA SER A 185 16.34 -15.14 4.64
C SER A 185 17.64 -15.65 4.02
N ARG A 186 17.71 -16.92 3.62
CA ARG A 186 18.91 -17.52 3.00
C ARG A 186 19.26 -16.89 1.65
N LEU A 187 18.25 -16.46 0.89
CA LEU A 187 18.42 -15.91 -0.47
C LEU A 187 18.37 -14.37 -0.49
N ARG A 188 18.10 -13.73 0.65
CA ARG A 188 17.82 -12.28 0.69
C ARG A 188 18.98 -11.42 0.24
N TYR A 189 20.23 -11.82 0.53
CA TYR A 189 21.38 -10.96 0.32
C TYR A 189 21.66 -10.71 -1.17
N SER A 190 21.71 -11.77 -1.97
CA SER A 190 21.94 -11.65 -3.41
C SER A 190 20.79 -10.94 -4.11
N ALA A 191 19.54 -11.30 -3.79
CA ALA A 191 18.34 -10.65 -4.30
C ALA A 191 18.34 -9.15 -4.00
N PHE A 192 18.60 -8.77 -2.75
CA PHE A 192 18.65 -7.38 -2.32
C PHE A 192 19.78 -6.61 -2.99
N LYS A 193 20.99 -7.17 -3.07
CA LYS A 193 22.14 -6.53 -3.73
C LYS A 193 21.85 -6.27 -5.21
N ASN A 194 21.26 -7.24 -5.91
CA ASN A 194 20.89 -7.12 -7.31
C ASN A 194 19.79 -6.07 -7.52
N PHE A 195 18.78 -6.06 -6.66
CA PHE A 195 17.73 -5.04 -6.66
C PHE A 195 18.31 -3.64 -6.50
N ILE A 196 19.14 -3.40 -5.47
CA ILE A 196 19.74 -2.09 -5.24
C ILE A 196 20.63 -1.65 -6.40
N LYS A 197 21.48 -2.55 -6.94
CA LYS A 197 22.30 -2.25 -8.12
C LYS A 197 21.45 -1.83 -9.31
N ARG A 198 20.35 -2.55 -9.59
CA ARG A 198 19.41 -2.22 -10.67
C ARG A 198 18.77 -0.85 -10.45
N ILE A 199 18.23 -0.61 -9.26
CA ILE A 199 17.51 0.62 -8.92
C ILE A 199 18.44 1.84 -8.94
N ASP A 200 19.67 1.73 -8.43
CA ASP A 200 20.65 2.81 -8.44
C ASP A 200 21.12 3.16 -9.84
N SER A 201 21.33 2.15 -10.70
CA SER A 201 21.66 2.35 -12.12
C SER A 201 20.50 2.98 -12.90
N THR A 202 19.27 2.51 -12.65
CA THR A 202 18.07 2.96 -13.40
C THR A 202 17.62 4.36 -12.98
N TYR A 203 17.79 4.70 -11.69
CA TYR A 203 17.27 5.95 -11.11
C TYR A 203 18.35 6.68 -10.27
N PRO A 204 19.44 7.19 -10.88
CA PRO A 204 20.60 7.71 -10.15
C PRO A 204 20.28 8.98 -9.32
N ASN A 205 19.32 9.79 -9.75
CA ASN A 205 19.10 11.14 -9.21
C ASN A 205 18.08 11.22 -8.05
N THR A 206 17.48 10.10 -7.64
CA THR A 206 16.38 10.10 -6.66
C THR A 206 16.73 9.51 -5.30
N LEU A 207 17.97 9.03 -5.12
CA LEU A 207 18.42 8.39 -3.88
C LEU A 207 18.28 9.32 -2.66
N LYS A 208 18.65 10.60 -2.80
CA LYS A 208 18.55 11.58 -1.70
C LYS A 208 17.10 11.75 -1.22
N ARG A 209 16.15 11.82 -2.16
CA ARG A 209 14.71 11.98 -1.89
C ARG A 209 14.11 10.73 -1.26
N CYS A 210 14.42 9.56 -1.82
CA CYS A 210 13.83 8.28 -1.40
C CYS A 210 14.54 7.63 -0.22
N LYS A 211 15.70 8.17 0.18
CA LYS A 211 16.61 7.64 1.22
C LYS A 211 17.18 6.27 0.82
N LYS A 212 18.15 5.77 1.61
CA LYS A 212 18.77 4.47 1.36
C LYS A 212 17.81 3.35 1.75
N PHE A 213 17.52 2.44 0.81
CA PHE A 213 16.87 1.17 1.12
C PHE A 213 17.91 0.23 1.73
N VAL A 214 17.68 -0.16 2.98
CA VAL A 214 18.57 -1.02 3.78
C VAL A 214 17.93 -2.37 3.97
N MET A 215 18.70 -3.41 4.25
CA MET A 215 18.16 -4.74 4.55
C MET A 215 17.50 -4.75 5.92
#